data_AF-A0A822G1W9-F1
#
_entry.id   AF-A0A822G1W9-F1
#
_cell.length_a   1.000
_cell.length_b   1.000
_cell.length_c   1.000
_cell.angle_alpha   90.00
_cell.angle_beta   90.00
_cell.angle_gamma   90.00
#
_symmetry.space_group_name_H-M   'P 1'
#
loop_
_entity.id
_entity.type
_entity.pdbx_description
1 polymer ?
#
loop_
_entity_poly.entity_id
_entity_poly.type
_entity_poly.pdbx_seq_one_letter_code
_entity_poly.pdbx_strand_id
1 'polypeptide(L)'
;QEPIRSTLPSIIDELKKQVKSKKYELKQMPPPVNSEMDCWALYTDLIKKYREIINARIHGIYDNEMKLKIEEPILNKSYSSQTTTRTQSSNDRNDERIAFQLYNRQKECREKLRNCFKKFFTSEYRTIVLKLLEENAGVALPNFPSFSIIEQLYRAEQSKFQEPCENLIQSFTEYLKLILIKILNEVFTEETSYKYQLTHRLTDIILRTIDESEERCSNDIKKMLEIEERVFTLNHYYMDTVNKIKTKSQEYNTNLKSCGTTRISSTYTINDFEIDVSGLSNEHQAALDIQIAISAYCRVVEKRIVDQVSQLCYYWFITQCALVLDSKLNSAFTSANLFEWMREPFDQQQKRENLKKSINAMEKALFMGQNA
;
A
#
# COMPACT_ATOMS: atom_id res chain seq x y z
N GLN A 1 -19.41 74.05 1.24
CA GLN A 1 -18.32 73.32 0.53
C GLN A 1 -17.36 72.61 1.51
N GLU A 2 -17.20 73.08 2.74
CA GLU A 2 -16.35 72.42 3.77
C GLU A 2 -16.71 70.97 4.18
N PRO A 3 -17.99 70.56 4.33
CA PRO A 3 -18.30 69.19 4.76
C PRO A 3 -17.96 68.12 3.71
N ILE A 4 -17.88 68.51 2.44
CA ILE A 4 -17.50 67.60 1.33
C ILE A 4 -15.98 67.37 1.35
N ARG A 5 -15.18 68.40 1.67
CA ARG A 5 -13.71 68.30 1.73
C ARG A 5 -13.20 67.50 2.93
N SER A 6 -13.91 67.52 4.07
CA SER A 6 -13.50 66.75 5.25
C SER A 6 -13.87 65.26 5.19
N THR A 7 -14.91 64.90 4.44
CA THR A 7 -15.41 63.52 4.33
C THR A 7 -14.79 62.75 3.17
N LEU A 8 -14.33 63.44 2.12
CA LEU A 8 -13.72 62.82 0.92
C LEU A 8 -12.54 61.87 1.23
N PRO A 9 -11.56 62.21 2.10
CA PRO A 9 -10.42 61.33 2.37
C PRO A 9 -10.83 60.01 3.03
N SER A 10 -11.79 60.07 3.97
CA SER A 10 -12.31 58.89 4.65
C SER A 10 -13.05 57.96 3.68
N ILE A 11 -13.81 58.52 2.74
CA ILE A 11 -14.51 57.76 1.69
C ILE A 11 -13.50 57.09 0.74
N ILE A 12 -12.43 57.79 0.37
CA ILE A 12 -11.37 57.25 -0.50
C ILE A 12 -10.65 56.06 0.17
N ASP A 13 -10.33 56.15 1.46
CA ASP A 13 -9.65 55.05 2.16
C ASP A 13 -10.54 53.84 2.37
N GLU A 14 -11.84 54.04 2.63
CA GLU A 14 -12.81 52.95 2.68
C GLU A 14 -12.97 52.27 1.30
N LEU A 15 -13.03 53.05 0.21
CA LEU A 15 -13.02 52.53 -1.16
C LEU A 15 -11.79 51.68 -1.45
N LYS A 16 -10.58 52.13 -1.09
CA LYS A 16 -9.35 51.34 -1.26
C LYS A 16 -9.42 50.00 -0.50
N LYS A 17 -9.93 50.01 0.73
CA LYS A 17 -10.09 48.81 1.54
C LYS A 17 -11.07 47.82 0.90
N GLN A 18 -12.19 48.31 0.39
CA GLN A 18 -13.19 47.48 -0.31
C GLN A 18 -12.66 46.92 -1.64
N VAL A 19 -11.92 47.70 -2.42
CA VAL A 19 -11.26 47.23 -3.64
C VAL A 19 -10.26 46.12 -3.31
N LYS A 20 -9.43 46.30 -2.26
CA LYS A 20 -8.45 45.28 -1.85
C LYS A 20 -9.14 43.99 -1.41
N SER A 21 -10.23 44.10 -0.63
CA SER A 21 -11.02 42.95 -0.19
C SER A 21 -11.65 42.20 -1.37
N LYS A 22 -12.29 42.91 -2.31
CA LYS A 22 -12.91 42.27 -3.49
C LYS A 22 -11.90 41.71 -4.48
N LYS A 23 -10.73 42.33 -4.63
CA LYS A 23 -9.62 41.75 -5.40
C LYS A 23 -9.11 40.47 -4.75
N TYR A 24 -9.04 40.43 -3.42
CA TYR A 24 -8.70 39.21 -2.70
C TYR A 24 -9.76 38.13 -2.91
N GLU A 25 -11.05 38.45 -2.77
CA GLU A 25 -12.15 37.51 -3.06
C GLU A 25 -12.11 36.99 -4.50
N LEU A 26 -11.85 37.85 -5.48
CA LEU A 26 -11.71 37.46 -6.89
C LEU A 26 -10.49 36.56 -7.13
N LYS A 27 -9.36 36.81 -6.43
CA LYS A 27 -8.16 35.95 -6.50
C LYS A 27 -8.37 34.58 -5.86
N GLN A 28 -9.25 34.47 -4.89
CA GLN A 28 -9.62 33.18 -4.27
C GLN A 28 -10.60 32.38 -5.15
N MET A 29 -11.20 32.99 -6.18
CA MET A 29 -12.00 32.25 -7.15
C MET A 29 -11.07 31.59 -8.17
N PRO A 30 -11.32 30.31 -8.54
CA PRO A 30 -10.54 29.63 -9.56
C PRO A 30 -10.61 30.35 -10.91
N PRO A 31 -9.65 30.15 -11.83
CA PRO A 31 -9.71 30.78 -13.15
C PRO A 31 -10.97 30.35 -13.93
N PRO A 32 -11.63 31.26 -14.68
CA PRO A 32 -12.76 30.90 -15.51
C PRO A 32 -12.27 30.07 -16.70
N VAL A 33 -12.92 28.94 -16.94
CA VAL A 33 -12.61 28.08 -18.08
C VAL A 33 -13.60 28.40 -19.19
N ASN A 34 -13.13 29.07 -20.24
CA ASN A 34 -13.99 29.66 -21.27
C ASN A 34 -13.93 28.92 -22.62
N SER A 35 -12.96 28.03 -22.80
CA SER A 35 -12.78 27.26 -24.02
C SER A 35 -12.50 25.78 -23.71
N GLU A 36 -12.78 24.91 -24.68
CA GLU A 36 -12.44 23.48 -24.58
C GLU A 36 -10.93 23.26 -24.40
N MET A 37 -10.11 24.11 -25.03
CA MET A 37 -8.65 24.04 -24.94
C MET A 37 -8.17 24.34 -23.51
N ASP A 38 -8.76 25.35 -22.86
CA ASP A 38 -8.46 25.68 -21.46
C ASP A 38 -8.89 24.55 -20.51
N CYS A 39 -10.03 23.90 -20.76
CA CYS A 39 -10.47 22.73 -19.99
C CYS A 39 -9.45 21.60 -20.07
N TRP A 40 -9.00 21.27 -21.28
CA TRP A 40 -8.03 20.20 -21.48
C TRP A 40 -6.67 20.52 -20.86
N ALA A 41 -6.18 21.76 -20.98
CA ALA A 41 -4.94 22.18 -20.34
C ALA A 41 -5.03 22.02 -18.82
N LEU A 42 -6.09 22.57 -18.20
CA LEU A 42 -6.29 22.48 -16.76
C LEU A 42 -6.46 21.02 -16.29
N TYR A 43 -7.23 20.21 -17.02
CA TYR A 43 -7.40 18.80 -16.70
C TYR A 43 -6.07 18.04 -16.77
N THR A 44 -5.29 18.26 -17.82
CA THR A 44 -3.99 17.61 -18.01
C THR A 44 -3.03 17.98 -16.88
N ASP A 45 -3.00 19.25 -16.46
CA ASP A 45 -2.18 19.72 -15.35
C ASP A 45 -2.61 19.09 -14.01
N LEU A 46 -3.91 18.99 -13.75
CA LEU A 46 -4.43 18.33 -12.55
C LEU A 46 -4.07 16.84 -12.52
N ILE A 47 -4.25 16.12 -13.63
CA ILE A 47 -3.89 14.70 -13.72
C ILE A 47 -2.37 14.51 -13.63
N LYS A 48 -1.56 15.46 -14.14
CA LYS A 48 -0.11 15.45 -13.95
C LYS A 48 0.27 15.62 -12.47
N LYS A 49 -0.32 16.61 -11.77
CA LYS A 49 -0.11 16.82 -10.33
C LYS A 49 -0.53 15.59 -9.51
N TYR A 50 -1.66 14.98 -9.86
CA TYR A 50 -2.13 13.73 -9.27
C TYR A 50 -1.11 12.59 -9.43
N ARG A 51 -0.58 12.40 -10.65
CA ARG A 51 0.46 11.41 -10.95
C ARG A 51 1.75 11.66 -10.17
N GLU A 52 2.21 12.90 -10.11
CA GLU A 52 3.45 13.26 -9.41
C GLU A 52 3.36 12.96 -7.91
N ILE A 53 2.22 13.28 -7.27
CA ILE A 53 2.00 12.99 -5.85
C ILE A 53 1.99 11.48 -5.59
N ILE A 54 1.27 10.71 -6.41
CA ILE A 54 1.22 9.25 -6.28
C ILE A 54 2.62 8.65 -6.47
N ASN A 55 3.32 9.06 -7.52
CA ASN A 55 4.64 8.55 -7.84
C ASN A 55 5.64 8.85 -6.72
N ALA A 56 5.62 10.07 -6.16
CA ALA A 56 6.44 10.43 -5.01
C ALA A 56 6.15 9.54 -3.78
N ARG A 57 4.86 9.33 -3.45
CA ARG A 57 4.43 8.50 -2.31
C ARG A 57 4.77 7.02 -2.49
N ILE A 58 4.74 6.49 -3.72
CA ILE A 58 5.17 5.12 -4.05
C ILE A 58 6.69 4.95 -3.88
N HIS A 59 7.48 5.98 -4.19
CA HIS A 59 8.94 5.95 -4.10
C HIS A 59 9.48 6.35 -2.73
N GLY A 60 8.62 6.57 -1.73
CA GLY A 60 9.04 6.91 -0.38
C GLY A 60 9.40 8.39 -0.18
N ILE A 61 9.05 9.26 -1.12
CA ILE A 61 9.30 10.69 -1.05
C ILE A 61 8.06 11.34 -0.43
N TYR A 62 8.17 11.72 0.85
CA TYR A 62 7.04 12.17 1.67
C TYR A 62 7.18 13.60 2.20
N ASP A 63 8.25 14.31 1.83
CA ASP A 63 8.51 15.65 2.38
C ASP A 63 7.39 16.63 2.00
N ASN A 64 6.85 17.29 3.04
CA ASN A 64 5.73 18.24 3.04
C ASN A 64 6.01 19.58 2.30
N GLU A 65 6.95 19.64 1.36
CA GLU A 65 7.25 20.87 0.61
C GLU A 65 7.52 20.59 -0.88
N MET A 66 6.59 19.96 -1.58
CA MET A 66 6.23 20.50 -2.91
C MET A 66 5.42 21.78 -2.69
N LYS A 67 6.07 22.81 -2.12
CA LYS A 67 5.74 24.18 -2.52
C LYS A 67 6.08 24.21 -4.00
N LEU A 68 5.07 23.97 -4.85
CA LEU A 68 5.00 24.52 -6.20
C LEU A 68 5.10 26.04 -6.04
N LYS A 69 6.32 26.53 -5.80
CA LYS A 69 6.66 27.95 -5.84
C LYS A 69 6.58 28.34 -7.30
N ILE A 70 5.42 28.78 -7.72
CA ILE A 70 5.33 29.79 -8.75
C ILE A 70 6.06 31.00 -8.17
N GLU A 71 7.13 31.41 -8.83
CA GLU A 71 7.93 32.57 -8.48
C GLU A 71 7.07 33.83 -8.41
N GLU A 72 7.01 34.47 -7.24
CA GLU A 72 7.14 35.93 -7.16
C GLU A 72 7.98 36.26 -5.92
N PRO A 73 8.94 37.20 -6.02
CA PRO A 73 9.74 37.62 -4.89
C PRO A 73 8.93 38.58 -4.02
N ILE A 74 9.05 38.51 -2.70
CA ILE A 74 9.28 39.65 -1.79
C ILE A 74 9.17 39.20 -0.31
N LEU A 75 10.28 39.49 0.39
CA LEU A 75 10.50 39.81 1.80
C LEU A 75 9.87 38.95 2.92
N ASN A 76 10.79 38.40 3.71
CA ASN A 76 10.79 38.36 5.17
C ASN A 76 9.50 37.91 5.86
N LYS A 77 9.47 36.63 6.24
CA LYS A 77 9.04 36.23 7.58
C LYS A 77 9.69 34.92 7.99
N SER A 78 10.56 35.05 8.98
CA SER A 78 11.06 33.99 9.86
C SER A 78 9.95 33.03 10.26
N TYR A 79 10.09 31.75 9.89
CA TYR A 79 9.36 30.67 10.52
C TYR A 79 10.33 29.58 10.97
N SER A 80 10.29 29.36 12.27
CA SER A 80 10.98 28.37 13.08
C SER A 80 10.88 26.96 12.51
N SER A 81 12.03 26.31 12.36
CA SER A 81 12.16 24.86 12.22
C SER A 81 11.63 24.19 13.49
N GLN A 82 10.36 23.78 13.48
CA GLN A 82 9.88 22.75 14.39
C GLN A 82 9.86 21.43 13.63
N THR A 83 10.97 20.71 13.76
CA THR A 83 11.06 19.27 13.56
C THR A 83 9.97 18.58 14.37
N THR A 84 8.86 18.24 13.73
CA THR A 84 7.88 17.33 14.32
C THR A 84 8.38 15.92 14.09
N THR A 85 9.11 15.39 15.07
CA THR A 85 9.22 13.97 15.33
C THR A 85 7.80 13.42 15.52
N ARG A 86 7.19 12.91 14.45
CA ARG A 86 5.91 12.21 14.52
C ARG A 86 6.15 10.78 15.00
N THR A 87 5.89 10.62 16.29
CA THR A 87 5.76 9.38 17.02
C THR A 87 4.89 8.38 16.27
N GLN A 88 5.31 7.11 16.30
CA GLN A 88 4.64 5.95 15.74
C GLN A 88 3.21 5.81 16.31
N SER A 89 2.21 6.29 15.57
CA SER A 89 0.82 5.87 15.71
C SER A 89 0.60 4.71 14.74
N SER A 90 0.42 3.51 15.28
CA SER A 90 0.45 2.25 14.54
C SER A 90 -0.86 1.88 13.83
N ASN A 91 -1.78 2.82 13.59
CA ASN A 91 -3.09 2.48 13.02
C ASN A 91 -3.80 3.60 12.24
N ASP A 92 -3.05 4.58 11.72
CA ASP A 92 -3.68 5.61 10.89
C ASP A 92 -4.03 5.02 9.51
N ARG A 93 -5.28 4.57 9.35
CA ARG A 93 -5.83 4.11 8.07
C ARG A 93 -5.71 5.16 6.96
N ASN A 94 -5.42 6.41 7.32
CA ASN A 94 -5.28 7.54 6.40
C ASN A 94 -3.83 7.94 6.13
N ASP A 95 -2.85 7.12 6.54
CA ASP A 95 -1.44 7.38 6.29
C ASP A 95 -1.12 7.36 4.80
N GLU A 96 -0.62 8.49 4.30
CA GLU A 96 -0.34 8.74 2.89
C GLU A 96 0.96 8.11 2.41
N ARG A 97 1.72 7.50 3.32
CA ARG A 97 3.00 6.88 3.02
C ARG A 97 2.83 5.52 2.33
N ILE A 98 2.47 5.55 1.04
CA ILE A 98 2.14 4.35 0.25
C ILE A 98 3.22 3.27 0.39
N ALA A 99 4.48 3.58 0.08
CA ALA A 99 5.55 2.57 0.14
C ALA A 99 5.69 1.92 1.53
N PHE A 100 5.59 2.73 2.58
CA PHE A 100 5.70 2.26 3.97
C PHE A 100 4.52 1.36 4.37
N GLN A 101 3.31 1.74 3.96
CA GLN A 101 2.08 1.02 4.26
C GLN A 101 1.99 -0.33 3.54
N LEU A 102 2.47 -0.40 2.29
CA LEU A 102 2.58 -1.66 1.54
C LEU A 102 3.62 -2.59 2.18
N TYR A 103 4.77 -2.05 2.57
CA TYR A 103 5.81 -2.81 3.27
C TYR A 103 5.32 -3.42 4.60
N ASN A 104 4.58 -2.64 5.40
CA ASN A 104 4.05 -3.15 6.67
C ASN A 104 3.05 -4.29 6.47
N ARG A 105 2.18 -4.19 5.46
CA ARG A 105 1.23 -5.26 5.11
C ARG A 105 1.93 -6.53 4.63
N GLN A 106 2.95 -6.39 3.79
CA GLN A 106 3.80 -7.52 3.37
C GLN A 106 4.50 -8.17 4.55
N LYS A 107 5.02 -7.36 5.49
CA LYS A 107 5.63 -7.86 6.73
C LYS A 107 4.63 -8.64 7.57
N GLU A 108 3.39 -8.16 7.73
CA GLU A 108 2.33 -8.89 8.44
C GLU A 108 2.00 -10.22 7.76
N CYS A 109 1.83 -10.23 6.43
CA CYS A 109 1.61 -11.45 5.66
C CYS A 109 2.73 -12.46 5.85
N ARG A 110 4.00 -12.00 5.81
CA ARG A 110 5.17 -12.86 6.08
C ARG A 110 5.10 -13.52 7.45
N GLU A 111 4.75 -12.77 8.51
CA GLU A 111 4.64 -13.36 9.85
C GLU A 111 3.48 -14.36 9.93
N LYS A 112 2.35 -14.11 9.24
CA LYS A 112 1.23 -15.07 9.14
C LYS A 112 1.66 -16.35 8.42
N LEU A 113 2.33 -16.24 7.27
CA LEU A 113 2.85 -17.38 6.52
C LEU A 113 3.85 -18.20 7.36
N ARG A 114 4.76 -17.52 8.08
CA ARG A 114 5.68 -18.19 9.01
C ARG A 114 4.96 -18.93 10.13
N ASN A 115 3.84 -18.41 10.61
CA ASN A 115 3.04 -19.05 11.67
C ASN A 115 2.34 -20.33 11.20
N CYS A 116 2.07 -20.49 9.89
CA CYS A 116 1.51 -21.74 9.34
C CYS A 116 2.42 -22.94 9.63
N PHE A 117 3.73 -22.71 9.81
CA PHE A 117 4.77 -23.73 9.89
C PHE A 117 5.28 -24.06 11.30
N LYS A 118 4.64 -23.59 12.37
CA LYS A 118 5.18 -23.73 13.74
C LYS A 118 4.99 -25.11 14.38
N LYS A 119 4.16 -25.98 13.82
CA LYS A 119 3.67 -27.20 14.50
C LYS A 119 4.35 -28.51 14.07
N PHE A 120 5.44 -28.46 13.28
CA PHE A 120 6.07 -29.67 12.74
C PHE A 120 6.61 -30.66 13.78
N PHE A 121 7.07 -30.17 14.93
CA PHE A 121 7.73 -30.99 15.95
C PHE A 121 6.83 -31.27 17.16
N THR A 122 5.52 -31.00 17.06
CA THR A 122 4.58 -31.34 18.13
C THR A 122 4.34 -32.86 18.19
N SER A 123 3.94 -33.35 19.36
CA SER A 123 3.54 -34.76 19.55
C SER A 123 2.34 -35.14 18.69
N GLU A 124 1.41 -34.20 18.48
CA GLU A 124 0.27 -34.35 17.58
C GLU A 124 0.72 -34.59 16.13
N TYR A 125 1.62 -33.76 15.61
CA TYR A 125 2.15 -33.92 14.26
C TYR A 125 2.94 -35.23 14.12
N ARG A 126 3.71 -35.60 15.15
CA ARG A 126 4.43 -36.88 15.18
C ARG A 126 3.48 -38.08 15.10
N THR A 127 2.31 -38.00 15.74
CA THR A 127 1.29 -39.06 15.71
C THR A 127 0.72 -39.23 14.30
N ILE A 128 0.49 -38.12 13.58
CA ILE A 128 0.07 -38.14 12.18
C ILE A 128 1.14 -38.81 11.30
N VAL A 129 2.42 -38.44 11.48
CA VAL A 129 3.53 -39.02 10.71
C VAL A 129 3.66 -40.52 10.97
N LEU A 130 3.58 -40.95 12.24
CA LEU A 130 3.64 -42.38 12.61
C LEU A 130 2.49 -43.18 11.99
N LYS A 131 1.28 -42.62 11.99
CA LYS A 131 0.12 -43.25 11.34
C LYS A 131 0.33 -43.40 9.82
N LEU A 132 0.85 -42.36 9.15
CA LEU A 132 1.15 -42.43 7.72
C LEU A 132 2.26 -43.44 7.40
N LEU A 133 3.26 -43.56 8.27
CA LEU A 133 4.31 -44.58 8.16
C LEU A 133 3.73 -46.01 8.26
N GLU A 134 2.77 -46.23 9.16
CA GLU A 134 2.07 -47.51 9.30
C GLU A 134 1.17 -47.81 8.10
N GLU A 135 0.41 -46.83 7.62
CA GLU A 135 -0.46 -46.97 6.43
C GLU A 135 0.32 -47.25 5.14
N ASN A 136 1.56 -46.74 5.03
CA ASN A 136 2.45 -46.98 3.90
C ASN A 136 3.46 -48.11 4.17
N ALA A 137 3.26 -48.91 5.22
CA ALA A 137 4.15 -50.02 5.56
C ALA A 137 4.20 -51.03 4.39
N GLY A 138 5.42 -51.45 4.03
CA GLY A 138 5.65 -52.41 2.93
C GLY A 138 5.89 -51.77 1.56
N VAL A 139 5.67 -50.45 1.39
CA VAL A 139 6.03 -49.72 0.15
C VAL A 139 7.49 -49.28 0.17
N ALA A 140 8.01 -48.91 1.32
CA ALA A 140 9.37 -48.43 1.49
C ALA A 140 10.00 -48.91 2.80
N LEU A 141 11.33 -48.89 2.86
CA LEU A 141 12.08 -49.24 4.07
C LEU A 141 11.87 -48.15 5.14
N PRO A 142 11.87 -48.48 6.44
CA PRO A 142 11.71 -47.50 7.52
C PRO A 142 12.69 -46.31 7.44
N ASN A 143 13.91 -46.54 6.94
CA ASN A 143 14.95 -45.51 6.79
C ASN A 143 14.84 -44.71 5.48
N PHE A 144 13.94 -45.08 4.58
CA PHE A 144 13.72 -44.45 3.28
C PHE A 144 12.24 -44.12 3.17
N PRO A 145 11.77 -43.06 3.85
CA PRO A 145 10.36 -42.71 3.82
C PRO A 145 9.92 -42.47 2.38
N SER A 146 8.76 -43.04 2.02
CA SER A 146 8.19 -42.88 0.69
C SER A 146 7.95 -41.40 0.40
N PHE A 147 8.27 -40.97 -0.82
CA PHE A 147 7.99 -39.61 -1.31
C PHE A 147 6.50 -39.24 -1.17
N SER A 148 5.60 -40.22 -1.28
CA SER A 148 4.15 -40.03 -1.10
C SER A 148 3.78 -39.47 0.27
N ILE A 149 4.50 -39.87 1.33
CA ILE A 149 4.25 -39.39 2.70
C ILE A 149 4.58 -37.89 2.80
N ILE A 150 5.72 -37.50 2.23
CA ILE A 150 6.16 -36.09 2.20
C ILE A 150 5.16 -35.25 1.41
N GLU A 151 4.73 -35.73 0.25
CA GLU A 151 3.76 -35.04 -0.60
C GLU A 151 2.43 -34.83 0.13
N GLN A 152 1.89 -35.87 0.78
CA GLN A 152 0.62 -35.79 1.49
C GLN A 152 0.69 -34.81 2.67
N LEU A 153 1.76 -34.89 3.47
CA LEU A 153 1.96 -33.98 4.59
C LEU A 153 2.17 -32.54 4.15
N TYR A 154 2.91 -32.33 3.05
CA TYR A 154 3.13 -30.99 2.51
C TYR A 154 1.85 -30.38 1.95
N ARG A 155 1.01 -31.13 1.22
CA ARG A 155 -0.27 -30.62 0.70
C ARG A 155 -1.18 -30.09 1.82
N ALA A 156 -1.22 -30.80 2.96
CA ALA A 156 -1.97 -30.34 4.13
C ALA A 156 -1.46 -28.99 4.68
N GLU A 157 -0.14 -28.76 4.64
CA GLU A 157 0.45 -27.49 5.06
C GLU A 157 0.30 -26.39 4.02
N GLN A 158 0.43 -26.71 2.73
CA GLN A 158 0.35 -25.76 1.62
C GLN A 158 -1.01 -25.07 1.54
N SER A 159 -2.09 -25.80 1.82
CA SER A 159 -3.45 -25.25 1.84
C SER A 159 -3.61 -24.05 2.80
N LYS A 160 -2.76 -23.94 3.83
CA LYS A 160 -2.78 -22.86 4.82
C LYS A 160 -2.20 -21.55 4.30
N PHE A 161 -1.60 -21.50 3.11
CA PHE A 161 -1.03 -20.27 2.55
C PHE A 161 -2.05 -19.38 1.86
N GLN A 162 -3.17 -19.96 1.40
CA GLN A 162 -4.17 -19.25 0.63
C GLN A 162 -4.74 -18.06 1.42
N GLU A 163 -5.21 -18.29 2.64
CA GLU A 163 -5.82 -17.24 3.48
C GLU A 163 -4.87 -16.06 3.76
N PRO A 164 -3.60 -16.24 4.20
CA PRO A 164 -2.66 -15.14 4.35
C PRO A 164 -2.42 -14.31 3.08
N CYS A 165 -2.44 -14.96 1.91
CA CYS A 165 -2.25 -14.28 0.63
C CYS A 165 -3.49 -13.48 0.23
N GLU A 166 -4.68 -14.06 0.34
CA GLU A 166 -5.96 -13.38 0.05
C GLU A 166 -6.15 -12.16 0.95
N ASN A 167 -5.86 -12.30 2.24
CA ASN A 167 -5.90 -11.18 3.19
C ASN A 167 -4.94 -10.04 2.82
N LEU A 168 -3.76 -10.36 2.27
CA LEU A 168 -2.80 -9.35 1.81
C LEU A 168 -3.36 -8.58 0.61
N ILE A 169 -3.93 -9.28 -0.37
CA ILE A 169 -4.54 -8.68 -1.56
C ILE A 169 -5.67 -7.73 -1.13
N GLN A 170 -6.61 -8.20 -0.31
CA GLN A 170 -7.70 -7.38 0.19
C GLN A 170 -7.20 -6.14 0.92
N SER A 171 -6.17 -6.30 1.77
CA SER A 171 -5.58 -5.17 2.51
C SER A 171 -4.92 -4.13 1.59
N PHE A 172 -4.33 -4.57 0.47
CA PHE A 172 -3.79 -3.69 -0.57
C PHE A 172 -4.92 -2.96 -1.29
N THR A 173 -5.95 -3.68 -1.73
CA THR A 173 -7.14 -3.14 -2.40
C THR A 173 -7.80 -2.04 -1.59
N GLU A 174 -8.14 -2.31 -0.33
CA GLU A 174 -8.83 -1.37 0.56
C GLU A 174 -7.99 -0.11 0.80
N TYR A 175 -6.70 -0.29 1.05
CA TYR A 175 -5.78 0.83 1.28
C TYR A 175 -5.63 1.71 0.03
N LEU A 176 -5.41 1.10 -1.13
CA LEU A 176 -5.17 1.83 -2.38
C LEU A 176 -6.43 2.58 -2.83
N LYS A 177 -7.62 1.99 -2.69
CA LYS A 177 -8.88 2.68 -2.96
C LYS A 177 -9.00 3.95 -2.11
N LEU A 178 -8.77 3.82 -0.81
CA LEU A 178 -8.87 4.94 0.13
C LEU A 178 -7.86 6.04 -0.21
N ILE A 179 -6.58 5.70 -0.37
CA ILE A 179 -5.53 6.70 -0.55
C ILE A 179 -5.59 7.38 -1.92
N LEU A 180 -5.89 6.64 -2.99
CA LEU A 180 -5.96 7.21 -4.33
C LEU A 180 -7.15 8.16 -4.49
N ILE A 181 -8.28 7.86 -3.84
CA ILE A 181 -9.44 8.76 -3.78
C ILE A 181 -9.11 9.99 -2.92
N LYS A 182 -8.42 9.81 -1.80
CA LYS A 182 -7.99 10.92 -0.94
C LYS A 182 -7.08 11.90 -1.70
N ILE A 183 -6.06 11.39 -2.40
CA ILE A 183 -5.17 12.21 -3.24
C ILE A 183 -5.96 12.90 -4.36
N LEU A 184 -6.93 12.19 -4.97
CA LEU A 184 -7.76 12.76 -6.03
C LEU A 184 -8.53 13.96 -5.48
N ASN A 185 -9.17 13.78 -4.32
CA ASN A 185 -9.87 14.87 -3.66
C ASN A 185 -8.90 16.00 -3.34
N GLU A 186 -7.74 15.77 -2.73
CA GLU A 186 -6.75 16.81 -2.44
C GLU A 186 -6.38 17.65 -3.67
N VAL A 187 -6.11 17.00 -4.81
CA VAL A 187 -5.71 17.67 -6.05
C VAL A 187 -6.87 18.46 -6.68
N PHE A 188 -8.09 17.93 -6.62
CA PHE A 188 -9.27 18.53 -7.26
C PHE A 188 -10.07 19.46 -6.33
N THR A 189 -9.79 19.49 -5.02
CA THR A 189 -10.48 20.34 -4.02
C THR A 189 -9.97 21.78 -4.04
N GLU A 190 -8.67 21.99 -4.28
CA GLU A 190 -8.07 23.35 -4.28
C GLU A 190 -8.66 24.26 -5.35
N GLU A 191 -9.20 23.70 -6.43
CA GLU A 191 -9.64 24.49 -7.58
C GLU A 191 -11.15 24.53 -7.78
N THR A 192 -11.97 23.64 -7.21
CA THR A 192 -13.30 23.42 -7.81
C THR A 192 -14.41 22.85 -6.93
N SER A 193 -15.14 23.75 -6.28
CA SER A 193 -16.42 23.46 -5.59
C SER A 193 -17.53 22.89 -6.51
N TYR A 194 -17.43 23.04 -7.82
CA TYR A 194 -18.48 22.68 -8.79
C TYR A 194 -18.18 21.47 -9.69
N LYS A 195 -17.02 20.81 -9.55
CA LYS A 195 -16.62 19.68 -10.42
C LYS A 195 -16.99 18.29 -9.85
N TYR A 196 -18.07 18.20 -9.07
CA TYR A 196 -18.49 16.95 -8.42
C TYR A 196 -18.67 15.79 -9.41
N GLN A 197 -19.27 16.03 -10.58
CA GLN A 197 -19.49 15.01 -11.60
C GLN A 197 -18.18 14.45 -12.17
N LEU A 198 -17.19 15.32 -12.42
CA LEU A 198 -15.85 14.91 -12.86
C LEU A 198 -15.18 14.05 -11.79
N THR A 199 -15.15 14.51 -10.54
CA THR A 199 -14.52 13.77 -9.44
C THR A 199 -15.19 12.42 -9.19
N HIS A 200 -16.52 12.35 -9.28
CA HIS A 200 -17.25 11.08 -9.20
C HIS A 200 -16.82 10.13 -10.32
N ARG A 201 -16.76 10.62 -11.57
CA ARG A 201 -16.38 9.78 -12.70
C ARG A 201 -14.93 9.28 -12.60
N LEU A 202 -14.02 10.13 -12.14
CA LEU A 202 -12.62 9.76 -11.89
C LEU A 202 -12.51 8.73 -10.75
N THR A 203 -13.31 8.90 -9.69
CA THR A 203 -13.40 7.94 -8.59
C THR A 203 -13.86 6.57 -9.07
N ASP A 204 -14.90 6.50 -9.90
CA ASP A 204 -15.38 5.25 -10.49
C ASP A 204 -14.29 4.54 -11.31
N ILE A 205 -13.49 5.30 -12.07
CA ILE A 205 -12.38 4.76 -12.87
C ILE A 205 -11.30 4.17 -11.96
N ILE A 206 -10.92 4.88 -10.90
CA ILE A 206 -9.95 4.42 -9.90
C ILE A 206 -10.43 3.12 -9.26
N LEU A 207 -11.66 3.10 -8.73
CA LEU A 207 -12.23 1.94 -8.06
C LEU A 207 -12.22 0.70 -8.96
N ARG A 208 -12.75 0.82 -10.20
CA ARG A 208 -12.77 -0.29 -11.16
C ARG A 208 -11.38 -0.78 -11.54
N THR A 209 -10.42 0.13 -11.68
CA THR A 209 -9.04 -0.26 -12.04
C THR A 209 -8.36 -1.03 -10.93
N ILE A 210 -8.65 -0.69 -9.67
CA ILE A 210 -8.15 -1.44 -8.52
C ILE A 210 -8.85 -2.79 -8.41
N ASP A 211 -10.16 -2.87 -8.64
CA ASP A 211 -10.91 -4.14 -8.67
C ASP A 211 -10.37 -5.10 -9.74
N GLU A 212 -10.10 -4.60 -10.95
CA GLU A 212 -9.48 -5.39 -12.01
C GLU A 212 -8.07 -5.86 -11.64
N SER A 213 -7.31 -5.05 -10.90
CA SER A 213 -5.95 -5.40 -10.45
C SER A 213 -6.00 -6.47 -9.34
N GLU A 214 -6.97 -6.36 -8.43
CA GLU A 214 -7.25 -7.36 -7.39
C GLU A 214 -7.60 -8.72 -7.99
N GLU A 215 -8.53 -8.75 -8.95
CA GLU A 215 -8.94 -9.98 -9.62
C GLU A 215 -7.75 -10.67 -10.32
N ARG A 216 -6.94 -9.90 -11.06
CA ARG A 216 -5.76 -10.43 -11.76
C ARG A 216 -4.70 -10.93 -10.79
N CYS A 217 -4.42 -10.17 -9.73
CA CYS A 217 -3.46 -10.56 -8.71
C CYS A 217 -3.88 -11.86 -8.00
N SER A 218 -5.16 -11.96 -7.63
CA SER A 218 -5.74 -13.16 -7.01
C SER A 218 -5.61 -14.39 -7.91
N ASN A 219 -5.93 -14.25 -9.20
CA ASN A 219 -5.78 -15.34 -10.17
C ASN A 219 -4.33 -15.79 -10.34
N ASP A 220 -3.36 -14.88 -10.37
CA ASP A 220 -1.95 -15.23 -10.52
C ASP A 220 -1.35 -15.85 -9.25
N ILE A 221 -1.74 -15.37 -8.07
CA ILE A 221 -1.37 -15.99 -6.79
C ILE A 221 -1.95 -17.41 -6.69
N LYS A 222 -3.20 -17.61 -7.12
CA LYS A 222 -3.81 -18.95 -7.16
C LYS A 222 -3.02 -19.91 -8.05
N LYS A 223 -2.68 -19.50 -9.28
CA LYS A 223 -1.83 -20.31 -10.18
C LYS A 223 -0.46 -20.60 -9.58
N MET A 224 0.15 -19.60 -8.92
CA MET A 224 1.43 -19.76 -8.25
C MET A 224 1.34 -20.80 -7.13
N LEU A 225 0.28 -20.77 -6.31
CA LEU A 225 0.05 -21.76 -5.26
C LEU A 225 -0.19 -23.17 -5.83
N GLU A 226 -0.91 -23.29 -6.95
CA GLU A 226 -1.10 -24.56 -7.67
C GLU A 226 0.25 -25.13 -8.19
N ILE A 227 1.14 -24.28 -8.69
CA ILE A 227 2.49 -24.69 -9.12
C ILE A 227 3.31 -25.20 -7.92
N GLU A 228 3.20 -24.53 -6.77
CA GLU A 228 3.89 -24.93 -5.53
C GLU A 228 3.30 -26.19 -4.87
N GLU A 229 2.20 -26.76 -5.37
CA GLU A 229 1.66 -28.04 -4.88
C GLU A 229 2.64 -29.20 -5.11
N ARG A 230 3.43 -29.12 -6.18
CA ARG A 230 4.42 -30.16 -6.52
C ARG A 230 5.67 -30.03 -5.66
N VAL A 231 5.95 -31.05 -4.85
CA VAL A 231 7.16 -31.11 -4.02
C VAL A 231 8.41 -31.31 -4.89
N PHE A 232 9.22 -30.24 -5.04
CA PHE A 232 10.48 -30.27 -5.77
C PHE A 232 11.39 -29.12 -5.37
N THR A 233 12.70 -29.39 -5.19
CA THR A 233 13.68 -28.33 -4.93
C THR A 233 15.06 -28.70 -5.47
N LEU A 234 15.71 -27.73 -6.11
CA LEU A 234 17.15 -27.74 -6.43
C LEU A 234 17.93 -26.81 -5.49
N ASN A 235 17.26 -26.24 -4.48
CA ASN A 235 17.87 -25.28 -3.58
C ASN A 235 18.72 -26.00 -2.52
N HIS A 236 20.03 -25.72 -2.54
CA HIS A 236 21.00 -26.29 -1.59
C HIS A 236 20.65 -26.03 -0.11
N TYR A 237 19.94 -24.93 0.19
CA TYR A 237 19.48 -24.63 1.55
C TYR A 237 18.61 -25.72 2.18
N TYR A 238 17.95 -26.55 1.37
CA TYR A 238 17.21 -27.71 1.87
C TYR A 238 18.14 -28.67 2.61
N MET A 239 19.20 -29.15 1.95
CA MET A 239 20.15 -30.09 2.54
C MET A 239 20.94 -29.46 3.68
N ASP A 240 21.28 -28.17 3.59
CA ASP A 240 21.94 -27.45 4.69
C ASP A 240 21.06 -27.39 5.94
N THR A 241 19.75 -27.15 5.77
CA THR A 241 18.80 -27.08 6.88
C THR A 241 18.61 -28.46 7.51
N VAL A 242 18.46 -29.51 6.68
CA VAL A 242 18.37 -30.90 7.16
C VAL A 242 19.63 -31.27 7.95
N ASN A 243 20.82 -31.05 7.38
CA ASN A 243 22.10 -31.37 8.03
C ASN A 243 22.26 -30.60 9.34
N LYS A 244 21.95 -29.30 9.35
CA LYS A 244 22.04 -28.47 10.56
C LYS A 244 21.14 -28.97 11.69
N ILE A 245 19.93 -29.44 11.37
CA ILE A 245 19.01 -30.01 12.37
C ILE A 245 19.53 -31.38 12.85
N LYS A 246 19.99 -32.24 11.94
CA LYS A 246 20.55 -33.56 12.27
C LYS A 246 21.82 -33.48 13.12
N THR A 247 22.78 -32.63 12.77
CA THR A 247 24.02 -32.45 13.54
C THR A 247 23.73 -32.01 14.98
N LYS A 248 22.83 -31.04 15.18
CA LYS A 248 22.44 -30.60 16.52
C LYS A 248 21.73 -31.69 17.32
N SER A 249 20.89 -32.51 16.67
CA SER A 249 20.28 -33.68 17.31
C SER A 249 21.32 -34.71 17.77
N GLN A 250 22.35 -34.94 16.95
CA GLN A 250 23.45 -35.85 17.28
C GLN A 250 24.35 -35.32 18.40
N GLU A 251 24.69 -34.03 18.38
CA GLU A 251 25.44 -33.37 19.45
C GLU A 251 24.73 -33.50 20.80
N TYR A 252 23.42 -33.25 20.83
CA TYR A 252 22.58 -33.42 22.02
C TYR A 252 22.58 -34.87 22.55
N ASN A 253 22.37 -35.84 21.65
CA ASN A 253 22.41 -37.27 22.01
C ASN A 253 23.79 -37.72 22.53
N THR A 254 24.87 -37.13 22.02
CA THR A 254 26.23 -37.44 22.45
C THR A 254 26.50 -36.85 23.84
N ASN A 255 26.08 -35.61 24.09
CA ASN A 255 26.21 -34.92 25.38
C ASN A 255 25.36 -35.56 26.49
N LEU A 256 24.20 -36.15 26.16
CA LEU A 256 23.39 -36.93 27.09
C LEU A 256 24.06 -38.24 27.53
N LYS A 257 24.81 -38.89 26.64
CA LYS A 257 25.51 -40.14 26.94
C LYS A 257 26.77 -39.94 27.79
N SER A 258 27.42 -38.77 27.71
CA SER A 258 28.62 -38.43 28.48
C SER A 258 28.31 -37.83 29.86
N CYS A 259 27.09 -37.34 30.11
CA CYS A 259 26.66 -36.85 31.42
C CYS A 259 25.81 -37.92 32.13
N GLY A 260 26.49 -38.90 32.75
CA GLY A 260 25.82 -39.90 33.56
C GLY A 260 25.07 -39.25 34.72
N THR A 261 23.76 -39.45 34.78
CA THR A 261 22.91 -39.18 35.96
C THR A 261 22.48 -37.72 36.17
N THR A 262 21.65 -37.15 35.29
CA THR A 262 20.61 -36.20 35.72
C THR A 262 19.47 -36.18 34.70
N ARG A 263 18.21 -36.13 35.15
CA ARG A 263 17.01 -36.01 34.29
C ARG A 263 17.05 -34.66 33.56
N ILE A 264 17.76 -34.60 32.44
CA ILE A 264 17.73 -33.46 31.53
C ILE A 264 16.48 -33.64 30.68
N SER A 265 15.65 -32.58 30.62
CA SER A 265 14.43 -32.51 29.80
C SER A 265 14.71 -33.03 28.39
N SER A 266 13.92 -33.98 27.88
CA SER A 266 14.10 -34.63 26.56
C SER A 266 13.85 -33.70 25.36
N THR A 267 13.66 -32.41 25.63
CA THR A 267 13.32 -31.35 24.69
C THR A 267 14.48 -30.37 24.53
N TYR A 268 14.77 -29.99 23.29
CA TYR A 268 15.73 -28.92 22.99
C TYR A 268 15.25 -28.06 21.82
N THR A 269 15.66 -26.79 21.79
CA THR A 269 15.16 -25.80 20.82
C THR A 269 16.12 -25.65 19.63
N ILE A 270 15.64 -25.88 18.40
CA ILE A 270 16.38 -25.56 17.16
C ILE A 270 15.56 -24.58 16.32
N ASN A 271 16.14 -23.40 16.03
CA ASN A 271 15.54 -22.41 15.12
C ASN A 271 14.04 -22.15 15.41
N ASP A 272 13.70 -21.95 16.69
CA ASP A 272 12.34 -21.75 17.22
C ASP A 272 11.46 -22.99 17.41
N PHE A 273 12.00 -24.21 17.21
CA PHE A 273 11.25 -25.47 17.37
C PHE A 273 11.74 -26.27 18.58
N GLU A 274 10.83 -26.66 19.48
CA GLU A 274 11.11 -27.65 20.54
C GLU A 274 11.02 -29.07 19.96
N ILE A 275 12.11 -29.84 20.06
CA ILE A 275 12.18 -31.22 19.55
C ILE A 275 12.28 -32.16 20.73
N ASP A 276 11.29 -33.04 20.89
CA ASP A 276 11.31 -34.14 21.87
C ASP A 276 11.96 -35.39 21.27
N VAL A 277 13.09 -35.80 21.86
CA VAL A 277 13.86 -37.00 21.44
C VAL A 277 13.51 -38.22 22.30
N SER A 278 12.47 -38.15 23.13
CA SER A 278 12.00 -39.32 23.87
C SER A 278 11.42 -40.37 22.90
N GLY A 279 12.02 -41.57 22.86
CA GLY A 279 11.57 -42.69 22.03
C GLY A 279 12.68 -43.35 21.19
N LEU A 280 13.27 -44.41 21.73
CA LEU A 280 14.41 -45.18 21.19
C LEU A 280 14.05 -46.18 20.07
N SER A 281 12.87 -46.10 19.46
CA SER A 281 12.46 -47.05 18.39
C SER A 281 12.83 -46.54 17.00
N ASN A 282 13.11 -47.47 16.07
CA ASN A 282 13.48 -47.14 14.70
C ASN A 282 12.39 -46.35 13.97
N GLU A 283 11.13 -46.65 14.29
CA GLU A 283 9.94 -45.98 13.74
C GLU A 283 9.84 -44.52 14.22
N HIS A 284 10.19 -44.27 15.48
CA HIS A 284 10.22 -42.93 16.05
C HIS A 284 11.33 -42.06 15.45
N GLN A 285 12.46 -42.68 15.10
CA GLN A 285 13.55 -42.01 14.38
C GLN A 285 13.17 -41.71 12.93
N ALA A 286 12.52 -42.65 12.24
CA ALA A 286 11.99 -42.44 10.89
C ALA A 286 10.96 -41.29 10.83
N ALA A 287 10.06 -41.23 11.81
CA ALA A 287 9.10 -40.13 11.92
C ALA A 287 9.80 -38.78 12.12
N LEU A 288 10.84 -38.73 12.95
CA LEU A 288 11.63 -37.52 13.16
C LEU A 288 12.35 -37.09 11.87
N ASP A 289 12.92 -38.03 11.12
CA ASP A 289 13.57 -37.73 9.83
C ASP A 289 12.57 -37.13 8.81
N ILE A 290 11.33 -37.63 8.76
CA ILE A 290 10.26 -37.05 7.94
C ILE A 290 9.91 -35.63 8.41
N GLN A 291 9.75 -35.41 9.72
CA GLN A 291 9.46 -34.09 10.28
C GLN A 291 10.55 -33.07 9.94
N ILE A 292 11.83 -33.48 10.02
CA ILE A 292 12.98 -32.64 9.64
C ILE A 292 12.93 -32.32 8.14
N ALA A 293 12.70 -33.31 7.29
CA ALA A 293 12.65 -33.13 5.84
C ALA A 293 11.53 -32.15 5.43
N ILE A 294 10.32 -32.34 5.94
CA ILE A 294 9.19 -31.46 5.63
C ILE A 294 9.42 -30.07 6.20
N SER A 295 9.89 -29.95 7.45
CA SER A 295 10.23 -28.66 8.05
C SER A 295 11.25 -27.89 7.20
N ALA A 296 12.31 -28.56 6.75
CA ALA A 296 13.33 -27.95 5.90
C ALA A 296 12.77 -27.52 4.54
N TYR A 297 11.95 -28.36 3.91
CA TYR A 297 11.31 -28.05 2.62
C TYR A 297 10.36 -26.85 2.75
N CYS A 298 9.48 -26.86 3.75
CA CYS A 298 8.53 -25.79 4.03
C CYS A 298 9.21 -24.43 4.26
N ARG A 299 10.42 -24.39 4.86
CA ARG A 299 11.19 -23.14 5.00
C ARG A 299 11.71 -22.59 3.67
N VAL A 300 12.03 -23.46 2.71
CA VAL A 300 12.42 -23.04 1.35
C VAL A 300 11.21 -22.48 0.62
N VAL A 301 10.07 -23.16 0.74
CA VAL A 301 8.79 -22.72 0.16
C VAL A 301 8.35 -21.39 0.76
N GLU A 302 8.36 -21.25 2.10
CA GLU A 302 8.00 -20.01 2.82
C GLU A 302 8.69 -18.79 2.21
N LYS A 303 10.02 -18.84 2.09
CA LYS A 303 10.82 -17.74 1.53
C LYS A 303 10.41 -17.41 0.10
N ARG A 304 10.24 -18.44 -0.73
CA ARG A 304 9.87 -18.29 -2.13
C ARG A 304 8.48 -17.66 -2.28
N ILE A 305 7.49 -18.16 -1.53
CA ILE A 305 6.11 -17.65 -1.56
C ILE A 305 6.08 -16.19 -1.09
N VAL A 306 6.75 -15.86 0.02
CA VAL A 306 6.81 -14.49 0.53
C VAL A 306 7.36 -13.53 -0.53
N ASP A 307 8.44 -13.90 -1.22
CA ASP A 307 9.05 -13.08 -2.26
C ASP A 307 8.14 -12.97 -3.49
N GLN A 308 7.60 -14.08 -3.98
CA GLN A 308 6.73 -14.12 -5.16
C GLN A 308 5.42 -13.37 -4.95
N VAL A 309 4.73 -13.58 -3.83
CA VAL A 309 3.49 -12.88 -3.49
C VAL A 309 3.75 -11.38 -3.38
N SER A 310 4.85 -10.98 -2.73
CA SER A 310 5.24 -9.57 -2.64
C SER A 310 5.48 -8.94 -4.01
N GLN A 311 6.15 -9.66 -4.92
CA GLN A 311 6.39 -9.22 -6.29
C GLN A 311 5.10 -9.12 -7.11
N LEU A 312 4.22 -10.12 -7.03
CA LEU A 312 2.93 -10.12 -7.74
C LEU A 312 2.04 -8.97 -7.27
N CYS A 313 1.92 -8.77 -5.95
CA CYS A 313 1.18 -7.65 -5.40
C CYS A 313 1.75 -6.31 -5.87
N TYR A 314 3.09 -6.13 -5.84
CA TYR A 314 3.72 -4.90 -6.32
C TYR A 314 3.46 -4.69 -7.82
N TYR A 315 3.64 -5.73 -8.63
CA TYR A 315 3.44 -5.66 -10.07
C TYR A 315 2.00 -5.25 -10.43
N TRP A 316 0.99 -5.92 -9.84
CA TRP A 316 -0.40 -5.65 -10.18
C TRP A 316 -0.90 -4.31 -9.62
N PHE A 317 -0.66 -4.05 -8.34
CA PHE A 317 -1.22 -2.87 -7.67
C PHE A 317 -0.43 -1.57 -7.88
N ILE A 318 0.85 -1.65 -8.27
CA ILE A 318 1.70 -0.47 -8.46
C ILE A 318 2.03 -0.29 -9.92
N THR A 319 2.73 -1.24 -10.53
CA THR A 319 3.21 -1.09 -11.91
C THR A 319 2.05 -1.11 -12.91
N GLN A 320 1.24 -2.17 -12.92
CA GLN A 320 0.14 -2.32 -13.87
C GLN A 320 -1.01 -1.37 -13.57
N CYS A 321 -1.41 -1.23 -12.29
CA CYS A 321 -2.46 -0.29 -11.91
C CYS A 321 -2.11 1.14 -12.32
N ALA A 322 -0.86 1.60 -12.15
CA ALA A 322 -0.47 2.94 -12.58
C ALA A 322 -0.57 3.12 -14.11
N LEU A 323 -0.11 2.14 -14.89
CA LEU A 323 -0.17 2.17 -16.36
C LEU A 323 -1.62 2.17 -16.87
N VAL A 324 -2.46 1.27 -16.35
CA VAL A 324 -3.86 1.15 -16.74
C VAL A 324 -4.66 2.37 -16.29
N LEU A 325 -4.41 2.86 -15.08
CA LEU A 325 -5.07 4.04 -14.55
C LEU A 325 -4.71 5.27 -15.39
N ASP A 326 -3.44 5.47 -15.74
CA ASP A 326 -3.03 6.59 -16.59
C ASP A 326 -3.71 6.54 -17.96
N SER A 327 -3.71 5.37 -18.61
CA SER A 327 -4.42 5.18 -19.88
C SER A 327 -5.91 5.50 -19.75
N LYS A 328 -6.58 4.97 -18.72
CA LYS A 328 -8.02 5.15 -18.53
C LYS A 328 -8.39 6.59 -18.19
N LEU A 329 -7.59 7.28 -17.38
CA LEU A 329 -7.82 8.68 -17.03
C LEU A 329 -7.71 9.57 -18.28
N ASN A 330 -6.66 9.39 -19.08
CA ASN A 330 -6.46 10.19 -20.30
C ASN A 330 -7.50 9.90 -21.39
N SER A 331 -8.05 8.69 -21.46
CA SER A 331 -9.07 8.30 -22.46
C SER A 331 -10.52 8.41 -21.95
N ALA A 332 -10.74 8.85 -20.71
CA ALA A 332 -12.07 8.78 -20.08
C ALA A 332 -13.08 9.80 -20.60
N PHE A 333 -12.62 10.88 -21.23
CA PHE A 333 -13.43 12.03 -21.57
C PHE A 333 -13.30 12.42 -23.04
N THR A 334 -14.43 12.77 -23.65
CA THR A 334 -14.45 13.54 -24.89
C THR A 334 -14.35 15.03 -24.57
N SER A 335 -13.92 15.87 -25.52
CA SER A 335 -13.85 17.32 -25.32
C SER A 335 -15.18 17.93 -24.87
N ALA A 336 -16.30 17.45 -25.43
CA ALA A 336 -17.64 17.91 -25.08
C ALA A 336 -17.99 17.61 -23.61
N ASN A 337 -17.79 16.36 -23.15
CA ASN A 337 -18.13 15.96 -21.78
C ASN A 337 -17.21 16.65 -20.76
N LEU A 338 -15.92 16.78 -21.09
CA LEU A 338 -14.96 17.46 -20.23
C LEU A 338 -15.32 18.95 -20.09
N PHE A 339 -15.67 19.60 -21.20
CA PHE A 339 -16.10 20.99 -21.19
C PHE A 339 -17.37 21.17 -20.36
N GLU A 340 -18.38 20.30 -20.53
CA GLU A 340 -19.61 20.34 -19.74
C GLU A 340 -19.33 20.20 -18.23
N TRP A 341 -18.50 19.23 -17.84
CA TRP A 341 -18.22 18.93 -16.43
C TRP A 341 -17.23 19.89 -15.76
N MET A 342 -16.42 20.61 -16.54
CA MET A 342 -15.48 21.62 -16.03
C MET A 342 -16.01 23.05 -16.14
N ARG A 343 -17.17 23.26 -16.77
CA ARG A 343 -17.77 24.59 -16.92
C ARG A 343 -18.18 25.17 -15.57
N GLU A 344 -17.88 26.45 -15.38
CA GLU A 344 -18.30 27.19 -14.19
C GLU A 344 -19.85 27.28 -14.15
N PRO A 345 -20.50 26.98 -12.99
CA PRO A 345 -21.93 27.12 -12.86
C PRO A 345 -22.34 28.59 -12.97
N PHE A 346 -23.56 28.82 -13.46
CA PHE A 346 -24.07 30.16 -13.77
C PHE A 346 -23.96 31.14 -12.58
N ASP A 347 -24.28 30.70 -11.37
CA ASP A 347 -24.23 31.54 -10.17
C ASP A 347 -22.82 32.05 -9.86
N GLN A 348 -21.80 31.20 -10.06
CA GLN A 348 -20.42 31.55 -9.79
C GLN A 348 -19.86 32.45 -10.91
N GLN A 349 -20.25 32.19 -12.16
CA GLN A 349 -19.98 33.07 -13.29
C GLN A 349 -20.59 34.47 -13.06
N GLN A 350 -21.84 34.55 -12.60
CA GLN A 350 -22.52 35.80 -12.27
C GLN A 350 -21.83 36.51 -11.11
N LYS A 351 -21.43 35.79 -10.06
CA LYS A 351 -20.67 36.34 -8.93
C LYS A 351 -19.35 36.94 -9.40
N ARG A 352 -18.59 36.23 -10.25
CA ARG A 352 -17.33 36.70 -10.84
C ARG A 352 -17.53 37.98 -11.63
N GLU A 353 -18.52 38.02 -12.51
CA GLU A 353 -18.82 39.19 -13.33
C GLU A 353 -19.27 40.39 -12.47
N ASN A 354 -20.06 40.16 -11.41
CA ASN A 354 -20.45 41.19 -10.47
C ASN A 354 -19.25 41.75 -9.70
N LEU A 355 -18.32 40.90 -9.25
CA LEU A 355 -17.07 41.31 -8.61
C LEU A 355 -16.19 42.13 -9.55
N LYS A 356 -15.97 41.68 -10.80
CA LYS A 356 -15.21 42.44 -11.80
C LYS A 356 -15.82 43.81 -12.09
N LYS A 357 -17.14 43.86 -12.33
CA LYS A 357 -17.87 45.12 -12.57
C LYS A 357 -17.76 46.07 -11.37
N SER A 358 -17.90 45.54 -10.15
CA SER A 358 -17.79 46.32 -8.93
C SER A 358 -16.38 46.88 -8.73
N ILE A 359 -15.34 46.07 -8.94
CA ILE A 359 -13.93 46.51 -8.88
C ILE A 359 -13.68 47.63 -9.89
N ASN A 360 -14.06 47.43 -11.16
CA ASN A 360 -13.86 48.43 -12.21
C ASN A 360 -14.59 49.76 -11.90
N ALA A 361 -15.80 49.71 -11.34
CA ALA A 361 -16.55 50.90 -10.95
C ALA A 361 -15.86 51.65 -9.79
N MET A 362 -15.38 50.92 -8.78
CA MET A 362 -14.67 51.51 -7.64
C MET A 362 -13.30 52.06 -8.00
N GLU A 363 -12.57 51.42 -8.93
CA GLU A 363 -11.30 51.94 -9.44
C GLU A 363 -11.50 53.23 -10.24
N LYS A 364 -12.56 53.31 -11.06
CA LYS A 364 -12.94 54.56 -11.73
C LYS A 364 -13.30 55.66 -10.73
N ALA A 365 -14.05 55.33 -9.68
CA ALA A 365 -14.41 56.28 -8.63
C ALA A 365 -13.18 56.76 -7.84
N LEU A 366 -12.23 55.87 -7.54
CA LEU A 366 -10.95 56.24 -6.93
C LEU A 366 -10.14 57.18 -7.81
N PHE A 367 -10.06 56.89 -9.12
CA PHE A 367 -9.36 57.74 -10.07
C PHE A 367 -10.01 59.14 -10.16
N MET A 368 -11.34 59.22 -10.19
CA MET A 368 -12.04 60.51 -10.19
C MET A 368 -11.86 61.28 -8.89
N GLY A 369 -11.92 60.60 -7.74
CA GLY A 369 -11.76 61.24 -6.42
C GLY A 369 -10.33 61.66 -6.08
N GLN A 370 -9.31 61.09 -6.75
CA GLN A 370 -7.92 61.53 -6.63
C GLN A 370 -7.59 62.73 -7.53
N ASN A 371 -8.37 62.94 -8.59
CA ASN A 371 -8.20 64.03 -9.56
C ASN A 371 -9.17 65.20 -9.34
N ALA A 372 -10.04 65.12 -8.33
CA ALA A 372 -10.97 66.15 -7.90
C ALA A 372 -10.43 66.89 -6.68
#